data_AF-A0ABD5EZU5-F1
#
_entry.id   AF-A0ABD5EZU5-F1
#
_cell.length_a   1.000
_cell.length_b   1.000
_cell.length_c   1.000
_cell.angle_alpha   90.00
_cell.angle_beta   90.00
_cell.angle_gamma   90.00
#
_symmetry.space_group_name_H-M   'P 1'
#
loop_
_entity.id
_entity.type
_entity.pdbx_description
1 polymer ?
#
loop_
_entity_poly.entity_id
_entity_poly.type
_entity_poly.pdbx_seq_one_letter_code
_entity_poly.pdbx_strand_id
1 'polypeptide(L)'
;MTVQSPEKTPSRKQRLQEKQRRQLAVVDTVDKAEVKVRKAEAELAVAISEAVQMFGGEEAASEELDMPVEAIRRFLGMLEDESGDADESTGAVKDEDDDVVAV
;
A
#
# COMPACT_ATOMS: atom_id res chain seq x y z
N MET A 1 2.78 -37.65 -23.41
CA MET A 1 1.58 -37.39 -24.23
C MET A 1 0.95 -36.09 -23.74
N THR A 2 1.40 -34.95 -24.27
CA THR A 2 0.83 -33.64 -23.95
C THR A 2 -0.53 -33.55 -24.64
N VAL A 3 -1.60 -33.65 -23.85
CA VAL A 3 -2.97 -33.54 -24.34
C VAL A 3 -3.19 -32.08 -24.74
N GLN A 4 -2.91 -31.78 -26.00
CA GLN A 4 -3.33 -30.55 -26.65
C GLN A 4 -4.86 -30.52 -26.61
N SER A 5 -5.39 -29.83 -25.61
CA SER A 5 -6.81 -29.56 -25.53
C SER A 5 -7.11 -28.56 -26.65
N PRO A 6 -8.00 -28.86 -27.60
CA PRO A 6 -8.31 -27.95 -28.70
C PRO A 6 -8.77 -26.63 -28.12
N GLU A 7 -8.27 -25.52 -28.67
CA GLU A 7 -8.56 -24.14 -28.29
C GLU A 7 -10.07 -23.86 -28.34
N LYS A 8 -10.79 -24.32 -27.33
CA LYS A 8 -12.21 -24.06 -27.15
C LYS A 8 -12.31 -22.62 -26.68
N THR A 9 -12.78 -21.75 -27.57
CA THR A 9 -13.21 -20.40 -27.23
C THR A 9 -13.99 -20.46 -25.90
N PRO A 10 -13.56 -19.73 -24.86
CA PRO A 10 -14.10 -19.90 -23.52
C PRO A 10 -15.62 -19.70 -23.53
N SER A 11 -16.32 -20.58 -22.83
CA SER A 11 -17.79 -20.53 -22.71
C SER A 11 -18.24 -19.17 -22.18
N ARG A 12 -19.46 -18.74 -22.55
CA ARG A 12 -20.07 -17.50 -22.06
C ARG A 12 -19.99 -17.36 -20.53
N LYS A 13 -20.14 -18.48 -19.80
CA LYS A 13 -19.97 -18.53 -18.33
C LYS A 13 -18.52 -18.32 -17.89
N GLN A 14 -17.57 -18.96 -18.56
CA GLN A 14 -16.14 -18.82 -18.26
C GLN A 14 -15.66 -17.39 -18.52
N ARG A 15 -16.09 -16.78 -19.64
CA ARG A 15 -15.79 -15.37 -19.95
C ARG A 15 -16.38 -14.41 -18.92
N LEU A 16 -17.59 -14.70 -18.42
CA LEU A 16 -18.22 -13.89 -17.39
C LEU A 16 -17.49 -14.02 -16.04
N GLN A 17 -17.14 -15.24 -15.63
CA GLN A 17 -16.39 -15.50 -14.40
C GLN A 17 -15.01 -14.88 -14.45
N GLU A 18 -14.32 -14.97 -15.59
CA GLU A 18 -13.02 -14.34 -15.78
C GLU A 18 -13.12 -12.81 -15.69
N LYS A 19 -14.16 -12.21 -16.27
CA LYS A 19 -14.42 -10.77 -16.15
C LYS A 19 -14.65 -10.36 -14.69
N GLN A 20 -15.43 -11.13 -13.95
CA GLN A 20 -15.65 -10.90 -12.51
C GLN A 20 -14.35 -11.06 -11.72
N ARG A 21 -13.59 -12.13 -11.94
CA ARG A 21 -12.28 -12.35 -11.29
C ARG A 21 -11.33 -11.18 -11.50
N ARG A 22 -11.24 -10.67 -12.73
CA ARG A 22 -10.40 -9.51 -13.06
C ARG A 22 -10.90 -8.24 -12.36
N GLN A 23 -12.21 -8.04 -12.24
CA GLN A 23 -12.77 -6.90 -11.52
C GLN A 23 -12.46 -6.96 -10.03
N LEU A 24 -12.66 -8.11 -9.38
CA LEU A 24 -12.30 -8.27 -7.97
C LEU A 24 -10.80 -8.07 -7.74
N ALA A 25 -9.95 -8.66 -8.59
CA ALA A 25 -8.50 -8.51 -8.46
C ALA A 25 -8.04 -7.04 -8.54
N VAL A 26 -8.67 -6.20 -9.37
CA VAL A 26 -8.36 -4.77 -9.44
C VAL A 26 -8.71 -4.08 -8.12
N VAL A 27 -9.88 -4.35 -7.54
CA VAL A 27 -10.29 -3.79 -6.25
C VAL A 27 -9.31 -4.20 -5.15
N ASP A 28 -9.00 -5.50 -5.05
CA ASP A 28 -8.04 -6.01 -4.06
C ASP A 28 -6.65 -5.37 -4.20
N THR A 29 -6.20 -5.09 -5.43
CA THR A 29 -4.90 -4.41 -5.63
C THR A 29 -4.93 -2.94 -5.20
N VAL A 30 -6.06 -2.25 -5.41
CA VAL A 30 -6.23 -0.86 -4.97
C VAL A 30 -6.29 -0.81 -3.44
N ASP A 31 -7.09 -1.66 -2.81
CA ASP A 31 -7.20 -1.73 -1.34
C ASP A 31 -5.83 -2.00 -0.70
N LYS A 32 -5.07 -2.96 -1.25
CA LYS A 32 -3.69 -3.23 -0.79
C LYS A 32 -2.76 -2.04 -1.00
N ALA A 33 -2.89 -1.31 -2.10
CA ALA A 33 -2.08 -0.13 -2.35
C ALA A 33 -2.44 0.99 -1.35
N GLU A 34 -3.72 1.22 -1.07
CA GLU A 34 -4.16 2.20 -0.09
C GLU A 34 -3.64 1.89 1.32
N VAL A 35 -3.68 0.62 1.74
CA VAL A 35 -3.10 0.21 3.03
C VAL A 35 -1.60 0.51 3.08
N LYS A 36 -0.86 0.25 2.00
CA LYS A 36 0.57 0.60 1.92
C LYS A 36 0.81 2.11 1.96
N VAL A 37 -0.04 2.90 1.31
CA VAL A 37 0.06 4.37 1.36
C VAL A 37 -0.18 4.87 2.77
N ARG A 38 -1.26 4.44 3.45
CA ARG A 38 -1.52 4.85 4.84
C ARG A 38 -0.37 4.49 5.77
N LYS A 39 0.20 3.29 5.62
CA LYS A 39 1.38 2.87 6.40
C LYS A 39 2.60 3.76 6.12
N ALA A 40 2.87 4.07 4.85
CA ALA A 40 3.97 4.95 4.50
C ALA A 40 3.76 6.39 5.00
N GLU A 41 2.51 6.88 4.97
CA GLU A 41 2.14 8.19 5.54
C GLU A 41 2.34 8.23 7.06
N ALA A 42 1.98 7.16 7.78
CA ALA A 42 2.22 7.00 9.20
C ALA A 42 3.72 7.00 9.56
N GLU A 43 4.52 6.19 8.86
CA GLU A 43 5.98 6.15 9.04
C GLU A 43 6.62 7.50 8.73
N LEU A 44 6.15 8.18 7.69
CA LEU A 44 6.59 9.54 7.35
C LEU A 44 6.23 10.55 8.45
N ALA A 45 5.02 10.45 9.02
CA ALA A 45 4.60 11.32 10.12
C ALA A 45 5.50 11.17 11.34
N VAL A 46 5.85 9.93 11.72
CA VAL A 46 6.81 9.64 12.79
C VAL A 46 8.17 10.27 12.48
N ALA A 47 8.72 10.03 11.28
CA ALA A 47 10.01 10.58 10.89
C ALA A 47 10.04 12.12 10.91
N ILE A 48 8.95 12.77 10.49
CA ILE A 48 8.81 14.23 10.54
C ILE A 48 8.75 14.72 11.99
N SER A 49 8.05 14.01 12.88
CA SER A 49 8.01 14.35 14.30
C SER A 49 9.38 14.25 14.97
N GLU A 50 10.19 13.25 14.58
CA GLU A 50 11.57 13.11 15.04
C GLU A 50 12.46 14.23 14.48
N ALA A 51 12.29 14.59 13.20
CA ALA A 51 12.99 15.72 12.59
C ALA A 51 12.67 17.04 13.31
N VAL A 52 11.40 17.32 13.60
CA VAL A 52 10.99 18.53 14.35
C VAL A 52 11.65 18.58 15.73
N GLN A 53 11.75 17.43 16.42
CA GLN A 53 12.46 17.33 17.70
C GLN A 53 13.97 17.53 17.56
N MET A 54 14.59 16.96 16.51
CA MET A 54 16.03 17.09 16.25
C MET A 54 16.44 18.51 15.85
N PHE A 55 15.65 19.18 15.01
CA PHE A 55 15.92 20.53 14.52
C PHE A 55 15.38 21.63 15.45
N GLY A 56 14.59 21.27 16.46
CA GLY A 56 14.13 22.18 17.51
C GLY A 56 12.93 23.05 17.12
N GLY A 57 12.14 22.63 16.13
CA GLY A 57 10.90 23.31 15.74
C GLY A 57 10.44 23.01 14.32
N GLU A 58 9.17 23.34 14.05
CA GLU A 58 8.54 23.14 12.73
C GLU A 58 9.20 23.96 11.62
N GLU A 59 9.59 25.21 11.91
CA GLU A 59 10.22 26.12 10.94
C GLU A 59 11.64 25.63 10.56
N ALA A 60 12.42 25.17 11.54
CA ALA A 60 13.75 24.62 11.31
C ALA A 60 13.69 23.29 10.53
N ALA A 61 12.73 22.42 10.86
CA ALA A 61 12.50 21.20 10.09
C ALA A 61 11.98 21.48 8.68
N SER A 62 11.20 22.55 8.48
CA SER A 62 10.71 22.98 7.16
C SER A 62 11.85 23.37 6.22
N GLU A 63 12.84 24.09 6.74
CA GLU A 63 14.03 24.49 5.98
C GLU A 63 14.91 23.26 5.66
N GLU A 64 15.13 22.38 6.62
CA GLU A 64 16.02 21.22 6.43
C GLU A 64 15.39 20.12 5.55
N LEU A 65 14.08 19.89 5.67
CA LEU A 65 13.37 18.89 4.86
C LEU A 65 12.98 19.43 3.47
N ASP A 66 13.19 20.72 3.20
CA ASP A 66 12.69 21.43 2.00
C ASP A 66 11.19 21.17 1.77
N MET A 67 10.42 21.26 2.85
CA MET A 67 8.98 21.00 2.86
C MET A 67 8.25 22.21 3.43
N PRO A 68 7.03 22.54 2.95
CA PRO A 68 6.25 23.62 3.53
C PRO A 68 5.84 23.27 4.97
N VAL A 69 5.85 24.27 5.86
CA VAL A 69 5.41 24.13 7.27
C VAL A 69 4.00 23.54 7.38
N GLU A 70 3.11 23.86 6.42
CA GLU A 70 1.77 23.28 6.35
C GLU A 70 1.78 21.75 6.17
N ALA A 71 2.73 21.21 5.38
CA ALA A 71 2.88 19.77 5.23
C ALA A 71 3.37 19.13 6.53
N ILE A 72 4.33 19.75 7.21
CA ILE A 72 4.82 19.29 8.52
C ILE A 72 3.68 19.24 9.53
N ARG A 73 2.89 20.31 9.65
CA ARG A 73 1.74 20.36 10.57
C ARG A 73 0.70 19.29 10.25
N ARG A 74 0.43 19.04 8.96
CA ARG A 74 -0.49 17.98 8.54
C ARG A 74 -0.02 16.61 9.02
N PHE A 75 1.25 16.29 8.83
CA PHE A 75 1.81 15.01 9.29
C PHE A 75 1.84 14.91 10.82
N LEU A 76 2.14 16.00 11.54
CA LEU A 76 2.05 16.01 13.00
C LEU A 76 0.62 15.76 13.50
N GLY A 77 -0.39 16.33 12.83
CA GLY A 77 -1.80 16.06 13.16
C GLY A 77 -2.22 14.61 12.94
N MET A 78 -1.64 13.91 11.96
CA MET A 78 -1.94 12.48 11.72
C MET A 78 -1.52 11.56 12.88
N LEU A 79 -0.46 11.92 13.61
CA LEU A 79 -0.03 11.15 14.80
C LEU A 79 -1.03 11.24 15.95
N GLU A 80 -1.78 12.35 16.03
CA GLU A 80 -2.82 12.52 17.03
C GLU A 80 -4.03 11.62 16.71
N ASP A 81 -4.37 11.48 15.42
CA ASP A 81 -5.49 10.67 14.93
C ASP A 81 -5.21 9.15 14.94
N GLU A 82 -3.97 8.71 14.67
CA GLU A 82 -3.60 7.28 14.61
C GLU A 82 -3.67 6.56 15.97
N SER A 83 -3.55 7.33 17.07
CA SER A 83 -3.68 6.77 18.43
C SER A 83 -5.06 6.16 18.73
N GLY A 84 -6.06 6.37 17.86
CA GLY A 84 -7.40 5.80 17.97
C GLY A 84 -7.68 4.53 17.15
N ASP A 85 -6.84 4.15 16.18
CA ASP A 85 -7.17 3.13 15.15
C ASP A 85 -6.21 1.92 15.14
N ALA A 86 -5.41 1.76 16.19
CA ALA A 86 -4.44 0.67 16.33
C ALA A 86 -5.08 -0.70 16.66
N ASP A 87 -6.09 -1.12 15.91
CA ASP A 87 -6.56 -2.51 15.89
C ASP A 87 -7.09 -2.86 14.49
N GLU A 88 -6.20 -3.32 13.62
CA GLU A 88 -6.42 -4.38 12.61
C GLU A 88 -5.47 -4.20 11.41
N SER A 89 -4.26 -4.77 11.50
CA SER A 89 -3.46 -5.08 10.31
C SER A 89 -2.55 -6.29 10.53
N THR A 90 -3.16 -7.45 10.79
CA THR A 90 -2.56 -8.75 10.48
C THR A 90 -2.99 -9.20 9.07
N GLY A 91 -2.60 -8.43 8.06
CA GLY A 91 -2.68 -8.84 6.66
C GLY A 91 -1.38 -9.49 6.24
N ALA A 92 -1.34 -10.83 6.27
CA ALA A 92 -0.21 -11.66 5.88
C ALA A 92 0.44 -11.21 4.56
N VAL A 93 1.64 -10.66 4.64
CA VAL A 93 2.60 -10.63 3.53
C VAL A 93 3.33 -11.96 3.57
N LYS A 94 2.78 -12.95 2.86
CA LYS A 94 3.60 -14.05 2.34
C LYS A 94 4.13 -13.58 1.01
N ASP A 95 5.38 -13.13 1.02
CA ASP A 95 6.20 -13.08 -0.18
C ASP A 95 6.37 -14.54 -0.66
N GLU A 96 5.46 -15.00 -1.51
CA GLU A 96 5.67 -16.18 -2.35
C GLU A 96 6.47 -15.74 -3.57
N ASP A 97 7.79 -15.62 -3.39
CA ASP A 97 8.76 -15.71 -4.49
C ASP A 97 8.77 -17.16 -4.99
N ASP A 98 7.83 -17.46 -5.88
CA ASP A 98 7.81 -18.65 -6.73
C ASP A 98 8.90 -18.50 -7.80
N ASP A 99 10.15 -18.82 -7.44
CA ASP A 99 11.22 -19.06 -8.42
C ASP A 99 10.98 -20.42 -9.09
N VAL A 100 10.05 -20.41 -10.05
CA VAL A 100 10.00 -21.40 -11.12
C VAL A 100 10.71 -20.80 -12.33
N VAL A 101 11.97 -21.18 -12.53
CA VAL A 101 12.55 -21.25 -13.87
C VAL A 101 13.21 -22.61 -14.08
N ALA A 102 12.62 -23.32 -15.04
CA ALA A 102 13.03 -24.60 -15.58
C ALA A 102 14.45 -24.62 -16.15
N VAL A 103 15.16 -25.74 -15.96
CA VAL A 103 16.05 -26.37 -16.94
C VAL A 103 15.82 -27.88 -16.91
#